data_AF-A0A1K1LVY4-F1
#
_entry.id   AF-A0A1K1LVY4-F1
#
_cell.length_a   1.000
_cell.length_b   1.000
_cell.length_c   1.000
_cell.angle_alpha   90.00
_cell.angle_beta   90.00
_cell.angle_gamma   90.00
#
_symmetry.space_group_name_H-M   'P 1'
#
loop_
_entity.id
_entity.type
_entity.pdbx_description
1 polymer ?
#
loop_
_entity_poly.entity_id
_entity_poly.type
_entity_poly.pdbx_seq_one_letter_code
_entity_poly.pdbx_strand_id
1 'polypeptide(L)'
;MEINTNEDKYIRAKERVKDEKEFYNKVISSSFTVAVVAAINYYVNEFSNPWFLWVVLGVGISLAFKAVKVFNVFPFMGKDWEQKKINQLMKEDEETNKKWR
;
A
#
# COMPACT_ATOMS: atom_id res chain seq x y z
N MET A 1 14.73 23.16 -20.52
CA MET A 1 14.67 22.46 -19.21
C MET A 1 14.08 21.08 -19.43
N GLU A 2 14.90 20.07 -19.75
CA GLU A 2 14.42 18.69 -20.05
C GLU A 2 14.88 17.65 -19.00
N ILE A 3 15.70 18.05 -18.03
CA ILE A 3 16.38 17.14 -17.10
C ILE A 3 15.43 16.55 -16.05
N ASN A 4 14.38 17.29 -15.65
CA ASN A 4 13.43 16.84 -14.62
C ASN A 4 12.56 15.65 -15.06
N THR A 5 12.26 15.50 -16.35
CA THR A 5 11.26 14.50 -16.78
C THR A 5 11.75 13.06 -16.67
N ASN A 6 13.05 12.81 -16.87
CA ASN A 6 13.63 11.47 -16.80
C ASN A 6 13.92 11.06 -15.35
N GLU A 7 14.42 11.99 -14.53
CA GLU A 7 14.63 11.74 -13.10
C GLU A 7 13.30 11.49 -12.37
N ASP A 8 12.26 12.28 -12.65
CA ASP A 8 10.93 12.07 -12.06
C ASP A 8 10.30 10.73 -12.47
N LYS A 9 10.48 10.32 -13.74
CA LYS A 9 10.03 9.01 -14.22
C LYS A 9 10.77 7.88 -13.49
N TYR A 10 12.08 8.03 -13.31
CA TYR A 10 12.91 7.06 -12.61
C TYR A 10 12.55 6.94 -11.12
N ILE A 11 12.37 8.07 -10.43
CA ILE A 11 11.98 8.11 -9.01
C ILE A 11 10.62 7.42 -8.83
N ARG A 12 9.63 7.72 -9.68
CA ARG A 12 8.30 7.07 -9.64
C ARG A 12 8.36 5.57 -9.88
N ALA A 13 9.19 5.13 -10.83
CA ALA A 13 9.37 3.70 -11.11
C ALA A 13 10.04 3.00 -9.91
N LYS A 14 11.05 3.64 -9.30
CA LYS A 14 11.75 3.11 -8.13
C LYS A 14 10.83 3.01 -6.91
N GLU A 15 9.98 4.01 -6.67
CA GLU A 15 8.95 3.95 -5.62
C GLU A 15 7.99 2.79 -5.82
N ARG A 16 7.47 2.60 -7.03
CA ARG A 16 6.58 1.46 -7.33
C ARG A 16 7.22 0.12 -7.00
N VAL A 17 8.47 -0.08 -7.44
CA VAL A 17 9.22 -1.32 -7.14
C VAL A 17 9.44 -1.49 -5.63
N LYS A 18 9.68 -0.39 -4.90
CA LYS A 18 9.83 -0.43 -3.43
C LYS A 18 8.51 -0.84 -2.76
N ASP A 19 7.40 -0.24 -3.17
CA ASP A 19 6.06 -0.54 -2.64
C ASP A 19 5.66 -1.99 -2.91
N GLU A 20 5.90 -2.48 -4.13
CA GLU A 20 5.70 -3.89 -4.50
C GLU A 20 6.56 -4.82 -3.64
N LYS A 21 7.86 -4.53 -3.47
CA LYS A 21 8.76 -5.35 -2.65
C LYS A 21 8.33 -5.39 -1.19
N GLU A 22 7.90 -4.26 -0.62
CA GLU A 22 7.41 -4.20 0.75
C GLU A 22 6.10 -5.00 0.91
N PHE A 23 5.22 -4.95 -0.09
CA PHE A 23 4.02 -5.78 -0.13
C PHE A 23 4.34 -7.27 -0.14
N TYR A 24 5.22 -7.74 -1.02
CA TYR A 24 5.61 -9.15 -1.07
C TYR A 24 6.24 -9.61 0.24
N ASN A 25 7.09 -8.79 0.87
CA ASN A 25 7.63 -9.11 2.19
C ASN A 25 6.53 -9.31 3.24
N LYS A 26 5.50 -8.46 3.23
CA LYS A 26 4.36 -8.62 4.13
C LYS A 26 3.54 -9.86 3.80
N VAL A 27 3.28 -10.17 2.53
CA VAL A 27 2.59 -11.39 2.11
C VAL A 27 3.34 -12.64 2.59
N ILE A 28 4.64 -12.71 2.38
CA ILE A 28 5.46 -13.87 2.79
C ILE A 28 5.44 -14.03 4.32
N SER A 29 5.69 -12.94 5.06
CA SER A 29 5.65 -12.97 6.53
C SER A 29 4.27 -13.36 7.06
N SER A 30 3.20 -12.81 6.48
CA SER A 30 1.82 -13.14 6.82
C SER A 30 1.48 -14.60 6.49
N SER A 31 1.94 -15.13 5.36
CA SER A 31 1.76 -16.53 4.98
C SER A 31 2.43 -17.48 5.98
N PHE A 32 3.64 -17.15 6.44
CA PHE A 32 4.34 -17.93 7.46
C PHE A 32 3.56 -17.92 8.78
N THR A 33 3.09 -16.75 9.23
CA THR A 33 2.26 -16.63 10.44
C THR A 33 0.99 -17.48 10.34
N VAL A 34 0.28 -17.42 9.21
CA VAL A 34 -0.92 -18.24 8.97
C VAL A 34 -0.58 -19.73 9.00
N ALA A 35 0.52 -20.15 8.38
CA ALA A 35 0.96 -21.55 8.38
C ALA A 35 1.27 -22.06 9.80
N VAL A 36 1.96 -21.26 10.62
CA VAL A 36 2.23 -21.60 12.03
C VAL A 36 0.93 -21.72 12.83
N VAL A 37 0.00 -20.80 12.65
CA VAL A 37 -1.30 -20.82 13.36
C VAL A 37 -2.15 -22.02 12.92
N ALA A 38 -2.16 -22.34 11.61
CA ALA A 38 -2.84 -23.51 11.09
C ALA A 38 -2.24 -24.81 11.65
N ALA A 39 -0.91 -24.90 11.74
CA ALA A 39 -0.23 -26.04 12.35
C ALA A 39 -0.62 -26.18 13.84
N ILE A 40 -0.61 -25.10 14.61
CA ILE A 40 -1.04 -25.12 16.02
C ILE A 40 -2.50 -25.57 16.14
N ASN A 41 -3.40 -25.05 15.29
CA ASN A 41 -4.82 -25.45 15.31
C ASN A 41 -4.98 -26.95 15.06
N TYR A 42 -4.22 -27.50 14.10
CA TYR A 42 -4.20 -28.93 13.80
C TYR A 42 -3.74 -29.76 15.00
N TYR A 43 -2.62 -29.39 15.63
CA TYR A 43 -2.05 -30.13 16.76
C TYR A 43 -2.89 -30.03 18.05
N VAL A 44 -3.62 -28.94 18.25
CA VAL A 44 -4.35 -28.69 19.50
C VAL A 44 -5.76 -29.27 19.49
N ASN A 45 -6.46 -29.28 18.35
CA ASN A 45 -7.90 -29.56 18.34
C ASN A 45 -8.41 -30.40 17.16
N GLU A 46 -7.56 -30.97 16.30
CA GLU A 46 -7.99 -31.80 15.14
C GLU A 46 -9.11 -31.17 14.30
N PHE A 47 -9.17 -29.84 14.19
CA PHE A 47 -10.25 -29.07 13.54
C PHE A 47 -11.63 -29.03 14.22
N SER A 48 -11.80 -29.54 15.45
CA SER A 48 -13.09 -29.46 16.15
C SER A 48 -13.53 -28.02 16.46
N ASN A 49 -12.59 -27.07 16.51
CA ASN A 49 -12.86 -25.63 16.65
C ASN A 49 -11.90 -24.82 15.76
N PRO A 50 -12.32 -24.41 14.55
CA PRO A 50 -11.48 -23.75 13.56
C PRO A 50 -11.30 -22.24 13.85
N TRP A 51 -10.83 -21.91 15.05
CA TRP A 51 -10.59 -20.53 15.47
C TRP A 51 -9.53 -19.81 14.61
N PHE A 52 -8.67 -20.57 13.91
CA PHE A 52 -7.68 -20.03 12.97
C PHE A 52 -8.32 -19.20 11.84
N LEU A 53 -9.61 -19.42 11.53
CA LEU A 53 -10.35 -18.65 10.53
C LEU A 53 -10.37 -17.16 10.88
N TRP A 54 -10.48 -16.80 12.16
CA TRP A 54 -10.41 -15.41 12.60
C TRP A 54 -9.05 -14.77 12.34
N VAL A 55 -7.97 -15.55 12.50
CA VAL A 55 -6.61 -15.10 12.21
C VAL A 55 -6.40 -14.93 10.71
N VAL A 56 -6.87 -15.89 9.90
CA VAL A 56 -6.83 -15.81 8.44
C VAL A 56 -7.63 -14.61 7.94
N LEU A 57 -8.81 -14.36 8.50
CA LEU A 57 -9.63 -13.18 8.17
C LEU A 57 -8.91 -11.88 8.51
N GLY A 58 -8.33 -11.75 9.70
CA GLY A 58 -7.61 -10.54 10.10
C GLY A 58 -6.39 -10.27 9.22
N VAL A 59 -5.60 -11.31 8.92
CA VAL A 59 -4.44 -11.21 8.03
C VAL A 59 -4.87 -10.92 6.59
N GLY A 60 -5.92 -11.57 6.11
CA GLY A 60 -6.48 -11.38 4.76
C GLY A 60 -6.97 -9.95 4.55
N ILE A 61 -7.71 -9.39 5.51
CA ILE A 61 -8.17 -7.99 5.47
C ILE A 61 -6.97 -7.04 5.45
N SER A 62 -5.98 -7.26 6.31
CA SER A 62 -4.76 -6.42 6.36
C SER A 62 -4.00 -6.43 5.03
N LEU A 63 -3.82 -7.61 4.41
CA LEU A 63 -3.21 -7.74 3.10
C LEU A 63 -4.05 -7.09 1.99
N ALA A 64 -5.39 -7.23 2.03
CA ALA A 64 -6.28 -6.61 1.06
C ALA A 64 -6.17 -5.08 1.08
N PHE A 65 -6.17 -4.46 2.26
CA PHE A 65 -5.96 -3.00 2.39
C PHE A 65 -4.61 -2.55 1.83
N LYS A 66 -3.54 -3.32 2.10
CA LYS A 66 -2.21 -3.02 1.54
C LYS A 66 -2.16 -3.20 0.03
N ALA A 67 -2.80 -4.25 -0.49
CA ALA A 67 -2.88 -4.52 -1.92
C ALA A 67 -3.61 -3.38 -2.65
N VAL A 68 -4.74 -2.92 -2.11
CA VAL A 68 -5.49 -1.78 -2.67
C VAL A 68 -4.61 -0.53 -2.78
N LYS A 69 -3.78 -0.26 -1.77
CA LYS A 69 -2.82 0.86 -1.77
C LYS A 69 -1.69 0.69 -2.78
N VAL A 70 -1.08 -0.50 -2.84
CA VAL A 70 0.10 -0.78 -3.69
C VAL A 70 -0.28 -0.87 -5.17
N PHE A 71 -1.36 -1.59 -5.48
CA PHE A 71 -1.86 -1.72 -6.85
C PHE A 71 -2.70 -0.52 -7.30
N ASN A 72 -2.87 0.48 -6.43
CA ASN A 72 -3.59 1.71 -6.71
C ASN A 72 -4.98 1.42 -7.33
N VAL A 73 -5.68 0.43 -6.74
CA VAL A 73 -6.87 -0.22 -7.32
C VAL A 73 -8.06 0.73 -7.43
N PHE A 74 -8.02 1.89 -6.76
CA PHE A 74 -8.97 2.97 -6.98
C PHE A 74 -8.52 3.88 -8.13
N PRO A 75 -9.03 3.69 -9.37
CA PRO A 75 -8.66 4.55 -10.51
C PRO A 75 -9.03 6.03 -10.29
N PHE A 76 -9.95 6.33 -9.37
CA PHE A 76 -10.42 7.68 -9.08
C PHE A 76 -9.67 8.41 -7.96
N MET A 77 -8.92 7.68 -7.11
CA MET A 77 -8.22 8.23 -5.94
C MET A 77 -6.73 7.85 -5.97
N GLY A 78 -6.19 7.69 -7.18
CA GLY A 78 -4.81 7.30 -7.38
C GLY A 78 -3.83 8.48 -7.35
N LYS A 79 -2.53 8.16 -7.50
CA LYS A 79 -1.42 9.12 -7.55
C LYS A 79 -1.67 10.35 -8.45
N ASP A 80 -2.45 10.23 -9.53
CA ASP A 80 -2.83 11.36 -10.38
C ASP A 80 -3.72 12.40 -9.67
N TRP A 81 -4.64 11.96 -8.81
CA TRP A 81 -5.45 12.85 -7.99
C TRP A 81 -4.59 13.52 -6.91
N GLU A 82 -3.70 12.77 -6.25
CA GLU A 82 -2.72 13.34 -5.30
C GLU A 82 -1.85 14.40 -5.97
N GLN A 83 -1.28 14.10 -7.15
CA GLN A 83 -0.44 15.04 -7.90
C GLN A 83 -1.21 16.31 -8.29
N LYS A 84 -2.47 16.16 -8.72
CA LYS A 84 -3.36 17.30 -9.01
C LYS A 84 -3.62 18.13 -7.78
N LYS A 85 -3.86 17.49 -6.63
CA LYS A 85 -4.15 18.20 -5.37
C LYS A 85 -2.93 18.94 -4.83
N ILE A 86 -1.75 18.33 -4.90
CA ILE A 86 -0.47 18.98 -4.55
C ILE A 86 -0.24 20.20 -5.45
N ASN A 87 -0.39 20.05 -6.77
CA ASN A 87 -0.24 21.17 -7.70
C ASN A 87 -1.27 22.28 -7.46
N GLN A 88 -2.49 21.94 -7.04
CA GLN A 88 -3.50 22.92 -6.67
C GLN A 88 -3.09 23.71 -5.42
N LEU A 89 -2.67 23.01 -4.36
CA LEU A 89 -2.20 23.63 -3.10
C LEU A 89 -0.98 24.54 -3.33
N MET A 90 0.00 24.11 -4.12
CA MET A 90 1.17 24.93 -4.45
C MET A 90 0.79 26.22 -5.18
N LYS A 91 -0.19 26.16 -6.10
CA LYS A 91 -0.68 27.35 -6.80
C LYS A 91 -1.45 28.29 -5.87
N GLU A 92 -2.30 27.74 -5.00
CA GLU A 92 -3.01 28.52 -3.99
C GLU A 92 -2.03 29.24 -3.04
N ASP A 93 -0.94 28.57 -2.63
CA ASP A 93 0.12 29.17 -1.82
C ASP A 93 0.87 30.28 -2.56
N GLU A 94 1.23 30.09 -3.84
CA GLU A 94 1.89 31.12 -4.65
C GLU A 94 1.00 32.35 -4.89
N GLU A 95 -0.28 32.14 -5.17
CA GLU A 95 -1.25 33.23 -5.35
C GLU A 95 -1.49 33.99 -4.04
N THR A 96 -1.57 33.28 -2.92
CA THR A 96 -1.72 33.88 -1.60
C THR A 96 -0.47 34.69 -1.24
N ASN A 97 0.73 34.16 -1.46
CA ASN A 97 2.00 34.86 -1.19
C ASN A 97 2.16 36.12 -2.04
N LYS A 98 1.76 36.11 -3.32
CA LYS A 98 1.73 37.30 -4.19
C LYS A 98 0.73 38.37 -3.75
N LYS A 99 -0.37 37.98 -3.09
CA LYS A 99 -1.40 38.93 -2.61
C LYS A 99 -0.97 39.69 -1.35
N TRP A 100 -0.05 39.12 -0.56
CA TRP A 100 0.48 39.71 0.67
C TRP A 100 1.83 40.43 0.51
N ARG A 101 2.30 40.59 -0.73
CA ARG A 101 3.57 41.22 -1.08
C ARG A 101 3.33 42.43 -1.98
#